data_AF-A0A4P6U8I0-F1
#
_entry.id   AF-A0A4P6U8I0-F1
#
_cell.length_a   1.000
_cell.length_b   1.000
_cell.length_c   1.000
_cell.angle_alpha   90.00
_cell.angle_beta   90.00
_cell.angle_gamma   90.00
#
_symmetry.space_group_name_H-M   'P 1'
#
loop_
_entity.id
_entity.type
_entity.pdbx_description
1 polymer ?
#
loop_
_entity_poly.entity_id
_entity_poly.type
_entity_poly.pdbx_seq_one_letter_code
_entity_poly.pdbx_strand_id
1 'polypeptide(L)'
;MHPPLRRAVRYGALALAAMLTAGTLYTMFIYRSINIFTPPERLESLGRTYQLSNLPTFTLEEIHQRHSPIHREYYTLEHVSTLWPRHPVYQFQNDDIRGQATTSAYLKWGNTYTTYQLLGGP
;
A
#
# COMPACT_ATOMS: atom_id res chain seq x y z
N MET A 1 -34.86 -25.76 -37.16
CA MET A 1 -34.69 -25.38 -35.74
C MET A 1 -33.24 -25.67 -35.38
N HIS A 2 -32.37 -24.67 -35.24
CA HIS A 2 -30.91 -24.83 -35.19
C HIS A 2 -30.38 -25.21 -33.79
N PRO A 3 -30.05 -26.49 -33.49
CA PRO A 3 -29.42 -26.88 -32.24
C PRO A 3 -27.94 -26.46 -32.05
N PRO A 4 -27.10 -26.18 -33.09
CA PRO A 4 -25.68 -25.91 -32.85
C PRO A 4 -25.42 -24.52 -32.27
N LEU A 5 -26.25 -23.52 -32.62
CA LEU A 5 -26.08 -22.14 -32.18
C LEU A 5 -26.25 -21.99 -30.67
N ARG A 6 -27.29 -22.62 -30.10
CA ARG A 6 -27.56 -22.57 -28.65
C ARG A 6 -26.47 -23.26 -27.82
N ARG A 7 -25.86 -24.33 -28.36
CA ARG A 7 -24.72 -25.01 -27.72
C ARG A 7 -23.45 -24.17 -27.82
N ALA A 8 -23.14 -23.62 -29.00
CA ALA A 8 -21.98 -22.75 -29.19
C ALA A 8 -22.02 -21.52 -28.28
N VAL A 9 -23.19 -20.86 -28.16
CA VAL A 9 -23.38 -19.73 -27.24
C VAL A 9 -23.18 -20.16 -25.78
N ARG A 10 -23.70 -21.33 -25.37
CA ARG A 10 -23.48 -21.86 -24.00
C ARG A 10 -22.01 -22.11 -23.70
N TYR A 11 -21.29 -22.75 -24.62
CA TYR A 11 -19.86 -23.03 -24.41
C TYR A 11 -19.02 -21.74 -24.44
N GLY A 12 -19.35 -20.78 -25.30
CA GLY A 12 -18.73 -19.46 -25.30
C GLY A 12 -18.95 -18.71 -23.98
N ALA A 13 -20.18 -18.73 -23.45
CA ALA A 13 -20.50 -18.12 -22.16
C ALA A 13 -19.76 -18.81 -21.00
N LEU A 14 -19.66 -20.14 -21.02
CA LEU A 14 -18.89 -20.90 -20.02
C LEU A 14 -17.40 -20.58 -20.08
N ALA A 15 -16.82 -20.48 -21.28
CA ALA A 15 -15.42 -20.11 -21.46
C ALA A 15 -15.13 -18.69 -20.95
N LEU A 16 -16.01 -17.72 -21.26
CA LEU A 16 -15.93 -16.35 -20.73
C LEU A 16 -16.02 -16.32 -19.21
N ALA A 17 -16.98 -17.05 -18.62
CA ALA A 17 -17.13 -17.13 -17.18
C ALA A 17 -15.89 -17.75 -16.51
N ALA A 18 -15.33 -18.81 -17.10
CA ALA A 18 -14.11 -19.44 -16.61
C ALA A 18 -12.90 -18.49 -16.69
N MET A 19 -12.73 -17.76 -17.80
CA MET A 19 -11.66 -16.77 -17.96
C MET A 19 -11.79 -15.63 -16.94
N LEU A 20 -13.00 -15.10 -16.75
CA LEU A 20 -13.26 -14.08 -15.76
C LEU A 20 -12.92 -14.59 -14.36
N THR A 21 -13.42 -15.78 -13.99
CA THR A 21 -13.18 -16.39 -12.68
C THR A 21 -11.69 -16.62 -12.42
N ALA A 22 -10.97 -17.17 -13.41
CA ALA A 22 -9.52 -17.35 -13.32
C ALA A 22 -8.80 -16.01 -13.15
N GLY A 23 -9.23 -14.98 -13.88
CA GLY A 23 -8.72 -13.61 -13.76
C GLY A 23 -8.93 -13.03 -12.34
N THR A 24 -10.13 -13.18 -11.76
CA THR A 24 -10.41 -12.70 -10.40
C THR A 24 -9.61 -13.46 -9.35
N LEU A 25 -9.49 -14.79 -9.48
CA LEU A 25 -8.70 -15.60 -8.55
C LEU A 25 -7.22 -15.25 -8.63
N TYR A 26 -6.70 -15.00 -9.83
CA TYR A 26 -5.32 -14.56 -10.03
C TYR A 26 -5.05 -13.19 -9.40
N THR A 27 -5.95 -12.21 -9.58
CA THR A 27 -5.78 -10.89 -8.94
C THR A 27 -5.88 -10.97 -7.43
N MET A 28 -6.81 -11.77 -6.89
CA MET A 28 -6.88 -12.06 -5.45
C MET A 28 -5.59 -12.72 -4.93
N PHE A 29 -5.06 -13.70 -5.67
CA PHE A 29 -3.80 -14.37 -5.32
C PHE A 29 -2.64 -13.37 -5.28
N ILE A 30 -2.45 -12.56 -6.33
CA ILE A 30 -1.41 -11.51 -6.35
C ILE A 30 -1.59 -10.55 -5.17
N TYR A 31 -2.81 -10.05 -4.95
CA TYR A 31 -3.07 -9.10 -3.87
C TYR A 31 -2.74 -9.70 -2.50
N ARG A 32 -3.07 -10.98 -2.29
CA ARG A 32 -2.72 -11.69 -1.06
C ARG A 32 -1.21 -11.93 -0.97
N SER A 33 -0.57 -12.37 -2.04
CA SER A 33 0.88 -12.64 -2.08
C SER A 33 1.72 -11.41 -1.79
N ILE A 34 1.35 -10.25 -2.35
CA ILE A 34 2.02 -8.98 -2.09
C ILE A 34 2.03 -8.63 -0.60
N ASN A 35 0.97 -8.98 0.13
CA ASN A 35 0.83 -8.71 1.57
C ASN A 35 1.36 -9.84 2.48
N ILE A 36 1.81 -10.99 1.93
CA ILE A 36 2.40 -12.09 2.72
C ILE A 36 3.88 -11.85 3.02
N PHE A 37 4.58 -11.08 2.19
CA PHE A 37 5.98 -10.78 2.44
C PHE A 37 6.12 -9.87 3.66
N THR A 38 7.19 -10.06 4.43
CA THR A 38 7.55 -9.15 5.51
C THR A 38 7.92 -7.79 4.91
N PRO A 39 7.52 -6.66 5.53
CA PRO A 39 8.00 -5.35 5.14
C PRO A 39 9.53 -5.34 5.05
N PRO A 40 10.13 -4.67 4.05
CA PRO A 40 11.59 -4.67 3.91
C PRO A 40 12.25 -3.96 5.10
N GLU A 41 13.47 -4.36 5.45
CA GLU A 41 14.22 -3.69 6.53
C GLU A 41 14.57 -2.23 6.19
N ARG A 42 14.64 -1.89 4.90
CA ARG A 42 14.96 -0.56 4.41
C ARG A 42 13.98 -0.10 3.35
N LEU A 43 13.74 1.19 3.32
CA LEU A 43 12.82 1.85 2.40
C LEU A 43 13.47 3.12 1.86
N GLU A 44 13.39 3.35 0.56
CA GLU A 44 13.79 4.62 -0.04
C GLU A 44 12.55 5.47 -0.36
N SER A 45 12.56 6.73 0.07
CA SER A 45 11.47 7.68 -0.16
C SER A 45 12.03 9.10 -0.16
N LEU A 46 11.57 9.94 -1.10
CA LEU A 46 12.00 11.34 -1.25
C LEU A 46 13.54 11.52 -1.23
N GLY A 47 14.26 10.61 -1.89
CA GLY A 47 15.73 10.64 -2.00
C GLY A 47 16.48 10.32 -0.70
N ARG A 48 15.78 9.79 0.32
CA ARG A 48 16.36 9.36 1.59
C ARG A 48 16.08 7.88 1.86
N THR A 49 16.97 7.25 2.60
CA THR A 49 16.82 5.87 3.06
C THR A 49 16.30 5.87 4.49
N TYR A 50 15.31 5.03 4.75
CA TYR A 50 14.74 4.80 6.06
C TYR A 50 14.94 3.34 6.47
N GLN A 51 15.09 3.11 7.76
CA GLN A 51 15.20 1.80 8.38
C GLN A 51 13.90 1.44 9.10
N LEU A 52 13.51 0.18 9.02
CA LEU A 52 12.38 -0.36 9.76
C LEU A 52 12.56 -0.10 11.26
N SER A 53 11.56 0.52 11.88
CA SER A 53 11.57 0.77 13.31
C SER A 53 11.16 -0.49 14.09
N ASN A 54 11.67 -0.65 15.32
CA ASN A 54 11.22 -1.69 16.26
C ASN A 54 9.83 -1.41 16.88
N LEU A 55 9.11 -0.43 16.35
CA LEU A 55 7.75 -0.10 16.77
C LEU A 55 6.75 -1.11 16.19
N PRO A 56 5.63 -1.39 16.90
CA PRO A 56 4.55 -2.17 16.34
C PRO A 56 3.94 -1.46 15.12
N THR A 57 3.21 -2.21 14.29
CA THR A 57 2.40 -1.60 13.22
C THR A 57 1.21 -0.86 13.82
N PHE A 58 0.84 0.27 13.22
CA PHE A 58 -0.24 1.13 13.69
C PHE A 58 -1.42 1.18 12.73
N THR A 59 -2.59 1.55 13.21
CA THR A 59 -3.69 2.06 12.38
C THR A 59 -3.47 3.54 12.04
N LEU A 60 -4.27 4.09 11.11
CA LEU A 60 -4.20 5.51 10.77
C LEU A 60 -4.56 6.37 11.99
N GLU A 61 -5.57 5.96 12.74
CA GLU A 61 -6.04 6.63 13.95
C GLU A 61 -4.96 6.65 15.03
N GLU A 62 -4.24 5.53 15.22
CA GLU A 62 -3.14 5.43 16.18
C GLU A 62 -1.95 6.32 15.79
N ILE A 63 -1.63 6.40 14.49
CA ILE A 63 -0.60 7.33 14.00
C ILE A 63 -0.96 8.76 14.35
N HIS A 64 -2.20 9.19 14.05
CA HIS A 64 -2.65 10.51 14.43
C HIS A 64 -2.56 10.68 15.95
N GLN A 65 -3.09 9.72 16.73
CA GLN A 65 -3.12 9.77 18.20
C GLN A 65 -1.75 9.98 18.86
N ARG A 66 -0.68 9.43 18.27
CA ARG A 66 0.70 9.56 18.78
C ARG A 66 1.30 10.95 18.66
N HIS A 67 0.75 11.78 17.78
CA HIS A 67 1.20 13.16 17.60
C HIS A 67 0.34 14.13 18.38
N SER A 68 0.94 15.23 18.85
CA SER A 68 0.20 16.27 19.57
C SER A 68 -0.93 16.85 18.68
N PRO A 69 -2.02 17.37 19.28
CA PRO A 69 -3.08 18.01 18.51
C PRO A 69 -2.57 19.10 17.58
N ILE A 70 -1.63 19.92 18.07
CA ILE A 70 -0.94 20.96 17.28
C ILE A 70 -0.27 20.36 16.04
N HIS A 71 0.44 19.23 16.17
CA HIS A 71 1.05 18.59 15.00
C HIS A 71 0.01 18.20 13.95
N ARG A 72 -1.17 17.73 14.35
CA ARG A 72 -2.24 17.32 13.41
C ARG A 72 -2.93 18.51 12.73
N GLU A 73 -2.86 19.70 13.33
CA GLU A 73 -3.41 20.91 12.73
C GLU A 73 -2.53 21.43 11.58
N TYR A 74 -1.20 21.30 11.72
CA TYR A 74 -0.25 21.82 10.74
C TYR A 74 0.28 20.76 9.77
N TYR A 75 0.29 19.48 10.16
CA TYR A 75 0.82 18.40 9.35
C TYR A 75 -0.26 17.41 8.96
N THR A 76 -0.22 17.00 7.70
CA THR A 76 -1.09 15.98 7.12
C THR A 76 -0.27 14.78 6.68
N LEU A 77 -0.81 13.58 6.87
CA LEU A 77 -0.14 12.36 6.44
C LEU A 77 -0.40 12.15 4.93
N GLU A 78 0.53 12.61 4.10
CA GLU A 78 0.40 12.57 2.64
C GLU A 78 1.10 11.34 2.03
N HIS A 79 0.55 10.83 0.92
CA HIS A 79 1.20 9.81 0.10
C HIS A 79 2.33 10.45 -0.71
N VAL A 80 3.57 10.00 -0.50
CA VAL A 80 4.77 10.62 -1.09
C VAL A 80 5.51 9.72 -2.08
N SER A 81 5.43 8.40 -1.92
CA SER A 81 6.02 7.44 -2.86
C SER A 81 5.34 6.08 -2.78
N THR A 82 5.68 5.17 -3.68
CA THR A 82 5.15 3.80 -3.68
C THR A 82 6.32 2.84 -3.70
N LEU A 83 6.42 1.98 -2.68
CA LEU A 83 7.31 0.84 -2.68
C LEU A 83 6.72 -0.24 -3.60
N TRP A 84 7.53 -0.73 -4.53
CA TRP A 84 7.14 -1.84 -5.40
C TRP A 84 6.84 -3.09 -4.55
N PRO A 85 5.77 -3.86 -4.84
CA PRO A 85 4.94 -3.75 -6.02
C PRO A 85 3.81 -2.72 -5.94
N ARG A 86 3.20 -2.49 -4.77
CA ARG A 86 2.04 -1.55 -4.62
C ARG A 86 1.84 -1.05 -3.19
N HIS A 87 2.91 -0.83 -2.43
CA HIS A 87 2.80 -0.37 -1.04
C HIS A 87 2.98 1.15 -0.96
N PRO A 88 1.92 1.92 -0.68
CA PRO A 88 2.05 3.36 -0.57
C PRO A 88 2.89 3.73 0.68
N VAL A 89 3.76 4.71 0.50
CA VAL A 89 4.58 5.29 1.55
C VAL A 89 4.02 6.67 1.88
N TYR A 90 3.76 6.89 3.16
CA TYR A 90 3.24 8.14 3.67
C TYR A 90 4.26 8.85 4.55
N GLN A 91 4.24 10.17 4.51
CA GLN A 91 5.03 11.02 5.41
C GLN A 91 4.17 12.20 5.86
N PHE A 92 4.45 12.73 7.05
CA PHE A 92 3.83 13.98 7.47
C PHE A 92 4.37 15.14 6.64
N GLN A 93 3.48 15.93 6.05
CA GLN A 93 3.79 17.05 5.17
C GLN A 93 2.95 18.26 5.59
N ASN A 94 3.46 19.45 5.33
CA ASN A 94 2.74 20.71 5.42
C ASN A 94 3.12 21.58 4.21
N ASP A 95 2.60 22.81 4.13
CA ASP A 95 2.90 23.72 3.02
C ASP A 95 4.37 24.13 2.92
N ASP A 96 5.11 24.12 4.04
CA ASP A 96 6.52 24.56 4.10
C ASP A 96 7.51 23.46 3.68
N ILE A 97 7.25 22.21 4.07
CA ILE A 97 8.17 21.07 3.84
C ILE A 97 7.68 20.12 2.76
N ARG A 98 6.70 20.53 1.94
CA ARG A 98 6.07 19.65 0.97
C ARG A 98 7.07 19.03 -0.01
N GLY A 99 7.06 17.71 -0.09
CA GLY A 99 7.98 16.94 -0.96
C GLY A 99 9.39 16.80 -0.37
N GLN A 100 9.61 17.23 0.86
CA GLN A 100 10.85 17.00 1.60
C GLN A 100 10.72 15.77 2.49
N ALA A 101 11.83 15.04 2.60
CA ALA A 101 11.94 13.87 3.46
C ALA A 101 11.88 14.28 4.94
N THR A 102 11.01 13.64 5.73
CA THR A 102 10.94 13.83 7.18
C THR A 102 11.70 12.76 7.94
N THR A 103 11.72 12.85 9.27
CA THR A 103 12.41 11.90 10.16
C THR A 103 11.72 10.53 10.22
N SER A 104 10.45 10.44 9.85
CA SER A 104 9.67 9.20 9.87
C SER A 104 8.87 8.99 8.59
N ALA A 105 8.81 7.75 8.14
CA ALA A 105 7.99 7.32 7.02
C ALA A 105 7.08 6.15 7.44
N TYR A 106 5.90 6.07 6.84
CA TYR A 106 4.89 5.08 7.16
C TYR A 106 4.54 4.29 5.91
N LEU A 107 4.93 3.01 5.89
CA LEU A 107 4.61 2.10 4.79
C LEU A 107 3.27 1.44 5.05
N LYS A 108 2.28 1.67 4.18
CA LYS A 108 1.00 0.98 4.29
C LYS A 108 1.12 -0.46 3.81
N TRP A 109 0.87 -1.40 4.72
CA TRP A 109 0.96 -2.83 4.50
C TRP A 109 -0.40 -3.47 4.85
N GLY A 110 -1.18 -3.84 3.84
CA GLY A 110 -2.59 -4.17 4.03
C GLY A 110 -3.37 -3.02 4.67
N ASN A 111 -3.92 -3.26 5.87
CA ASN A 111 -4.72 -2.29 6.63
C ASN A 111 -3.94 -1.60 7.76
N THR A 112 -2.64 -1.87 7.88
CA THR A 112 -1.80 -1.28 8.92
C THR A 112 -0.66 -0.47 8.30
N TYR A 113 0.01 0.30 9.15
CA TYR A 113 1.13 1.14 8.78
C TYR A 113 2.36 0.70 9.55
N THR A 114 3.39 0.32 8.81
CA THR A 114 4.70 -0.03 9.36
C THR A 114 5.54 1.24 9.45
N THR A 115 6.15 1.50 10.61
CA THR A 115 6.92 2.73 10.84
C THR A 115 8.38 2.53 10.46
N TYR A 116 8.94 3.51 9.75
CA TYR A 116 10.34 3.58 9.37
C TYR A 116 10.94 4.89 9.89
N GLN A 117 12.20 4.84 10.29
CA GLN A 117 12.98 5.97 10.80
C GLN A 117 14.10 6.32 9.81
N LEU A 118 14.38 7.61 9.63
CA LEU A 118 15.41 8.07 8.71
C LEU A 118 16.79 7.48 9.08
N LEU A 119 17.44 6.81 8.14
CA LEU A 119 18.75 6.19 8.35
C LEU A 119 19.84 7.28 8.34
N GLY A 120 20.56 7.43 9.46
CA GLY A 120 21.66 8.41 9.57
C GLY A 120 21.22 9.87 9.72
N GLY A 121 19.96 10.12 10.08
CA GLY A 121 19.55 11.42 10.62
C GLY A 121 20.06 11.61 12.06
N PRO A 122 20.16 12.86 12.56
CA PRO A 122 20.33 13.11 13.98
C PRO A 122 19.19 12.50 14.80
#